data_AF-W0LJJ1-F1
#
_entry.id   AF-W0LJJ1-F1
#
_cell.length_a   1.000
_cell.length_b   1.000
_cell.length_c   1.000
_cell.angle_alpha   90.00
_cell.angle_beta   90.00
_cell.angle_gamma   90.00
#
_symmetry.space_group_name_H-M   'P 1'
#
loop_
_entity.id
_entity.type
_entity.pdbx_description
1 polymer ?
#
loop_
_entity_poly.entity_id
_entity_poly.type
_entity_poly.pdbx_seq_one_letter_code
_entity_poly.pdbx_strand_id
1 'polypeptide(L)'
;MDDELIYGKPYKPEDDFCCHIKPIIYTMRTRASIRSGEPYRPMPKPIYTGTGKPPAKRRVDSVNVGSRQRYSSNIMLCVYQFHRAGHSEQTIASDTGIPVTDIRKMLEHKTQTQRKAWMLAHQLRIPSNQEIFSRLLREI
;
A
#
# COMPACT_ATOMS: atom_id res chain seq x y z
N MET A 1 -2.26 -41.08 1.20
CA MET A 1 -2.23 -39.77 0.53
C MET A 1 -2.71 -38.82 1.58
N ASP A 2 -1.77 -38.40 2.42
CA ASP A 2 -2.04 -37.69 3.66
C ASP A 2 -2.22 -36.21 3.35
N ASP A 3 -3.47 -35.74 3.45
CA ASP A 3 -3.80 -34.32 3.46
C ASP A 3 -3.30 -33.73 4.78
N GLU A 4 -2.03 -33.29 4.80
CA GLU A 4 -1.52 -32.42 5.86
C GLU A 4 -2.30 -31.09 5.82
N LEU A 5 -3.30 -31.00 6.70
CA LEU A 5 -3.85 -29.75 7.21
C LEU A 5 -2.70 -28.86 7.68
N ILE A 6 -2.30 -27.90 6.86
CA ILE A 6 -1.40 -26.80 7.26
C ILE A 6 -2.18 -25.94 8.26
N TYR A 7 -2.28 -26.39 9.51
CA TYR A 7 -2.56 -25.50 10.62
C TYR A 7 -1.45 -24.47 10.63
N GLY A 8 -1.83 -23.23 10.33
CA GLY A 8 -0.95 -22.07 10.33
C GLY A 8 0.01 -22.15 11.50
N LYS A 9 1.30 -22.02 11.19
CA LYS A 9 2.43 -22.04 12.14
C LYS A 9 1.99 -21.47 13.49
N PRO A 10 2.27 -22.15 14.62
CA PRO A 10 2.01 -21.58 15.94
C PRO A 10 2.64 -20.19 15.97
N TYR A 11 1.83 -19.20 16.35
CA TYR A 11 2.23 -17.82 16.55
C TYR A 11 3.61 -17.82 17.24
N LYS A 12 4.65 -17.41 16.51
CA LYS A 12 5.94 -17.17 17.15
C LYS A 12 5.69 -16.03 18.14
N PRO A 13 6.01 -16.20 19.44
CA PRO A 13 6.00 -15.09 20.38
C PRO A 13 7.26 -14.26 20.10
N GLU A 14 7.35 -13.68 18.91
CA GLU A 14 8.27 -12.58 18.67
C GLU A 14 7.73 -11.43 19.51
N ASP A 15 8.57 -10.93 20.42
CA ASP A 15 8.29 -9.74 21.20
C ASP A 15 7.87 -8.64 20.22
N ASP A 16 6.62 -8.20 20.31
CA ASP A 16 6.09 -7.13 19.47
C ASP A 16 6.64 -5.76 19.90
N PHE A 17 7.55 -5.77 20.88
CA PHE A 17 8.19 -4.63 21.53
C PHE A 17 7.17 -3.58 21.98
N CYS A 18 5.91 -3.96 22.21
CA CYS A 18 4.88 -3.05 22.66
C CYS A 18 4.86 -3.00 24.19
N CYS A 19 5.04 -1.80 24.75
CA CYS A 19 4.80 -1.55 26.15
C CYS A 19 3.28 -1.50 26.42
N HIS A 20 2.77 -2.59 27.00
CA HIS A 20 1.36 -2.77 27.37
C HIS A 20 0.99 -2.21 28.76
N ILE A 21 1.91 -1.57 29.48
CA ILE A 21 1.68 -1.09 30.84
C ILE A 21 0.46 -0.16 30.91
N LYS A 22 0.33 0.80 29.99
CA LYS A 22 -0.82 1.73 29.94
C LYS A 22 -2.16 1.00 29.68
N PRO A 23 -2.27 0.13 28.65
CA PRO A 23 -3.40 -0.78 28.47
C PRO A 23 -3.80 -1.55 29.74
N ILE A 24 -2.82 -2.17 30.41
CA ILE A 24 -3.06 -2.99 31.60
C ILE A 24 -3.64 -2.14 32.74
N ILE A 25 -2.97 -1.02 33.07
CA ILE A 25 -3.44 -0.09 34.12
C ILE A 25 -4.84 0.44 33.79
N TYR A 26 -5.09 0.77 32.53
CA TYR A 26 -6.41 1.19 32.08
C TYR A 26 -7.47 0.12 32.43
N THR A 27 -7.27 -1.14 32.02
CA THR A 27 -8.26 -2.20 32.31
C THR A 27 -8.51 -2.42 33.79
N MET A 28 -7.47 -2.30 34.63
CA MET A 28 -7.61 -2.38 36.09
C MET A 28 -8.50 -1.24 36.63
N ARG A 29 -8.27 -0.01 36.16
CA ARG A 29 -9.05 1.17 36.56
C ARG A 29 -10.48 1.10 36.05
N THR A 30 -10.69 0.72 34.79
CA THR A 30 -12.04 0.60 34.22
C THR A 30 -12.87 -0.42 34.98
N ARG A 31 -12.28 -1.56 35.39
CA ARG A 31 -12.95 -2.56 36.22
C ARG A 31 -13.34 -2.00 37.60
N ALA A 32 -12.47 -1.20 38.22
CA ALA A 32 -12.76 -0.55 39.49
C ALA A 32 -13.85 0.53 39.36
N SER A 33 -13.88 1.26 38.24
CA SER A 33 -14.80 2.37 38.01
C SER A 33 -16.21 1.96 37.55
N ILE A 34 -16.43 0.67 37.23
CA ILE A 34 -17.77 0.14 36.89
C ILE A 34 -18.79 0.47 37.99
N ARG A 35 -18.37 0.40 39.27
CA ARG A 35 -19.27 0.65 40.40
C ARG A 35 -19.46 2.13 40.74
N SER A 36 -18.52 2.99 40.34
CA SER A 36 -18.59 4.43 40.64
C SER A 36 -19.36 5.24 39.59
N GLY A 37 -19.79 4.61 38.49
CA GLY A 37 -20.53 5.30 37.43
C GLY A 37 -19.71 6.32 36.64
N GLU A 38 -18.37 6.23 36.70
CA GLU A 38 -17.54 7.11 35.89
C GLU A 38 -17.77 6.86 34.38
N PRO A 39 -17.79 7.91 33.55
CA PRO A 39 -17.96 7.77 32.12
C PRO A 39 -16.78 7.02 31.49
N TYR A 40 -17.09 6.21 30.48
CA TYR A 40 -16.10 5.46 29.72
C TYR A 40 -15.04 6.40 29.12
N ARG A 41 -13.77 6.04 29.30
CA ARG A 41 -12.64 6.68 28.62
C ARG A 41 -12.06 5.70 27.61
N PRO A 42 -11.62 6.12 26.42
CA PRO A 42 -11.04 5.22 25.45
C PRO A 42 -9.74 4.59 25.98
N MET A 43 -9.57 3.29 25.72
CA MET A 43 -8.36 2.55 26.08
C MET A 43 -7.12 3.15 25.38
N PRO A 44 -6.03 3.42 26.11
CA PRO A 44 -4.80 3.89 25.50
C PRO A 44 -4.20 2.80 24.62
N LYS A 45 -3.71 3.17 23.43
CA LYS A 45 -2.99 2.24 22.56
C LYS A 45 -1.64 1.85 23.21
N PRO A 46 -1.19 0.60 23.05
CA PRO A 46 0.16 0.19 23.43
C PRO A 46 1.21 1.09 22.75
N ILE A 47 2.32 1.35 23.44
CA ILE A 47 3.41 2.16 22.89
C ILE A 47 4.49 1.21 22.40
N TYR A 48 4.81 1.25 21.12
CA TYR A 48 5.93 0.50 20.58
C TYR A 48 7.25 1.08 21.13
N THR A 49 7.95 0.29 21.95
CA THR A 49 9.25 0.60 22.57
C THR A 49 10.39 -0.17 21.93
N GLY A 50 10.22 -0.66 20.70
CA GLY A 50 11.29 -1.35 19.95
C GLY A 50 12.49 -0.45 19.67
N THR A 51 13.35 -0.85 18.73
CA THR A 51 14.69 -0.28 18.44
C THR A 51 14.78 1.23 18.09
N GLY A 52 13.76 2.05 18.35
CA GLY A 52 13.70 3.47 18.04
C GLY A 52 13.49 3.76 16.55
N LYS A 53 13.48 2.71 15.72
CA LYS A 53 13.17 2.83 14.30
C LYS A 53 11.66 2.99 14.16
N PRO A 54 11.18 4.02 13.43
CA PRO A 54 9.76 4.10 13.09
C PRO A 54 9.35 2.79 12.40
N PRO A 55 8.09 2.33 12.58
CA PRO A 55 7.61 1.14 11.91
C PRO A 55 7.94 1.27 10.42
N ALA A 56 8.52 0.22 9.84
CA ALA A 56 8.90 0.23 8.44
C ALA A 56 7.70 0.70 7.62
N LYS A 57 7.84 1.83 6.89
CA LYS A 57 6.78 2.31 6.01
C LYS A 57 6.37 1.13 5.14
N ARG A 58 5.09 0.73 5.19
CA ARG A 58 4.57 -0.33 4.34
C ARG A 58 4.95 0.02 2.90
N ARG A 59 5.78 -0.82 2.30
CA ARG A 59 6.10 -0.70 0.88
C ARG A 59 4.83 -1.04 0.13
N VAL A 60 4.46 -0.16 -0.79
CA VAL A 60 3.32 -0.42 -1.67
C VAL A 60 3.92 -1.14 -2.84
N ASP A 61 3.63 -2.44 -2.93
CA ASP A 61 4.18 -3.30 -3.97
C ASP A 61 3.22 -3.40 -5.17
N SER A 62 1.94 -3.11 -4.96
CA SER A 62 0.93 -3.07 -6.02
C SER A 62 -0.19 -2.09 -5.67
N VAL A 63 -0.87 -1.59 -6.69
CA VAL A 63 -2.00 -0.67 -6.61
C VAL A 63 -3.07 -1.16 -7.59
N ASN A 64 -4.35 -1.20 -7.19
CA ASN A 64 -5.42 -1.66 -8.07
C ASN A 64 -6.23 -0.49 -8.63
N VAL A 65 -5.88 -0.01 -9.83
CA VAL A 65 -6.59 1.06 -10.54
C VAL A 65 -7.87 0.53 -11.21
N GLY A 66 -7.85 -0.74 -11.62
CA GLY A 66 -8.91 -1.40 -12.38
C GLY A 66 -9.04 -0.90 -13.83
N SER A 67 -10.01 -1.47 -14.54
CA SER A 67 -10.39 -1.04 -15.89
C SER A 67 -11.21 0.25 -15.84
N ARG A 68 -10.86 1.23 -16.68
CA ARG A 68 -11.58 2.51 -16.82
C ARG A 68 -11.84 2.83 -18.27
N GLN A 69 -12.95 3.51 -18.56
CA GLN A 69 -13.25 4.00 -19.91
C GLN A 69 -12.19 5.01 -20.39
N ARG A 70 -11.65 5.81 -19.48
CA ARG A 70 -10.55 6.76 -19.71
C ARG A 70 -9.63 6.80 -18.49
N TYR A 71 -8.34 6.67 -18.72
CA TYR A 71 -7.32 6.88 -17.68
C TYR A 71 -6.94 8.37 -17.60
N SER A 72 -6.57 8.86 -16.42
CA SER A 72 -6.07 10.23 -16.24
C SER A 72 -4.66 10.36 -16.85
N SER A 73 -4.24 11.59 -17.17
CA SER A 73 -2.89 11.84 -17.67
C SER A 73 -1.80 11.39 -16.67
N ASN A 74 -2.09 11.46 -15.38
CA ASN A 74 -1.19 11.03 -14.31
C ASN A 74 -1.05 9.50 -14.26
N ILE A 75 -2.14 8.76 -14.45
CA ILE A 75 -2.08 7.30 -14.56
C ILE A 75 -1.29 6.89 -15.80
N MET A 76 -1.54 7.53 -16.95
CA MET A 76 -0.77 7.27 -18.18
C MET A 76 0.73 7.57 -17.99
N LEU A 77 1.07 8.68 -17.35
CA LEU A 77 2.44 9.05 -17.02
C LEU A 77 3.13 7.97 -16.18
N CYS A 78 2.45 7.43 -15.16
CA CYS A 78 2.98 6.37 -14.31
C CYS A 78 3.24 5.08 -15.10
N VAL A 79 2.31 4.69 -15.99
CA VAL A 79 2.47 3.53 -16.89
C VAL A 79 3.70 3.71 -17.79
N TYR A 80 3.90 4.90 -18.34
CA TYR A 80 5.07 5.19 -19.19
C TYR A 80 6.39 5.22 -18.39
N GLN A 81 6.36 5.69 -17.14
CA GLN A 81 7.52 5.64 -16.25
C GLN A 81 7.91 4.20 -15.92
N PHE A 82 6.93 3.32 -15.68
CA PHE A 82 7.20 1.89 -15.50
C PHE A 82 7.77 1.24 -16.76
N HIS A 83 7.18 1.50 -17.92
CA HIS A 83 7.68 0.98 -19.19
C HIS A 83 9.13 1.43 -19.45
N ARG A 84 9.44 2.71 -19.20
CA ARG A 84 10.79 3.26 -19.34
C ARG A 84 11.78 2.72 -18.30
N ALA A 85 11.30 2.29 -17.13
CA ALA A 85 12.09 1.59 -16.13
C ALA A 85 12.36 0.10 -16.49
N GLY A 86 11.89 -0.38 -17.64
CA GLY A 86 12.14 -1.72 -18.15
C GLY A 86 11.12 -2.78 -17.72
N HIS A 87 9.99 -2.37 -17.14
CA HIS A 87 8.92 -3.30 -16.77
C HIS A 87 8.14 -3.75 -18.00
N SER A 88 7.85 -5.05 -18.06
CA SER A 88 7.01 -5.66 -19.10
C SER A 88 5.54 -5.21 -19.00
N GLU A 89 4.78 -5.31 -20.09
CA GLU A 89 3.34 -5.00 -20.08
C GLU A 89 2.58 -5.84 -19.02
N GLN A 90 2.99 -7.10 -18.85
CA GLN A 90 2.39 -8.05 -17.92
C GLN A 90 2.68 -7.68 -16.46
N THR A 91 3.92 -7.28 -16.16
CA THR A 91 4.29 -6.82 -14.80
C THR A 91 3.57 -5.52 -14.47
N ILE A 92 3.48 -4.58 -15.41
CA ILE A 92 2.72 -3.34 -15.20
C ILE A 92 1.24 -3.64 -14.94
N ALA A 93 0.65 -4.57 -15.70
CA ALA A 93 -0.74 -4.98 -15.49
C ALA A 93 -0.97 -5.60 -14.10
N SER A 94 -0.07 -6.50 -13.68
CA SER A 94 -0.12 -7.10 -12.35
C SER A 94 0.02 -6.05 -11.23
N ASP A 95 0.95 -5.12 -11.40
CA ASP A 95 1.30 -4.12 -10.39
C ASP A 95 0.26 -3.00 -10.28
N THR A 96 -0.42 -2.66 -11.38
CA THR A 96 -1.38 -1.54 -11.45
C THR A 96 -2.85 -1.97 -11.53
N GLY A 97 -3.12 -3.24 -11.77
CA GLY A 97 -4.48 -3.77 -11.99
C GLY A 97 -5.13 -3.30 -13.29
N ILE A 98 -4.37 -2.66 -14.20
CA ILE A 98 -4.85 -2.21 -15.51
C ILE A 98 -4.78 -3.38 -16.49
N PRO A 99 -5.82 -3.63 -17.31
CA PRO A 99 -5.76 -4.68 -18.33
C PRO A 99 -4.59 -4.50 -19.31
N VAL A 100 -3.90 -5.59 -19.64
CA VAL A 100 -2.77 -5.59 -20.60
C VAL A 100 -3.16 -4.98 -21.94
N THR A 101 -4.40 -5.22 -22.39
CA THR A 101 -4.94 -4.66 -23.64
C THR A 101 -4.97 -3.13 -23.63
N ASP A 102 -5.27 -2.54 -22.48
CA ASP A 102 -5.33 -1.09 -22.34
C ASP A 102 -3.94 -0.49 -22.22
N ILE A 103 -3.02 -1.17 -21.53
CA ILE A 103 -1.61 -0.79 -21.48
C ILE A 103 -1.02 -0.76 -22.89
N ARG A 104 -1.23 -1.81 -23.69
CA ARG A 104 -0.77 -1.84 -25.08
C ARG A 104 -1.32 -0.69 -25.91
N LYS A 105 -2.63 -0.41 -25.80
CA LYS A 105 -3.26 0.74 -26.47
C LYS A 105 -2.69 2.08 -26.01
N MET A 106 -2.30 2.21 -24.74
CA MET A 106 -1.64 3.41 -24.22
C MET A 106 -0.24 3.58 -24.82
N LEU A 107 0.53 2.49 -24.94
CA LEU A 107 1.87 2.48 -25.52
C LEU A 107 1.89 2.77 -27.03
N GLU A 108 0.76 2.67 -27.74
CA GLU A 108 0.66 3.11 -29.14
C GLU A 108 0.61 4.64 -29.31
N HIS A 109 0.37 5.39 -28.23
CA HIS A 109 0.35 6.87 -28.20
C HIS A 109 -0.49 7.54 -29.30
N LYS A 110 -1.66 6.97 -29.59
CA LYS A 110 -2.56 7.45 -30.65
C LYS A 110 -3.14 8.83 -30.35
N THR A 111 -3.48 9.11 -29.09
CA THR A 111 -4.13 10.38 -28.71
C THR A 111 -3.13 11.47 -28.33
N GLN A 112 -3.53 12.74 -28.47
CA GLN A 112 -2.69 13.87 -28.08
C GLN A 112 -2.34 13.87 -26.58
N THR A 113 -3.27 13.43 -25.73
CA THR A 113 -3.04 13.31 -24.28
C THR A 113 -2.00 12.24 -23.96
N GLN A 114 -2.05 11.09 -24.63
CA GLN A 114 -1.05 10.04 -24.51
C GLN A 114 0.34 10.53 -24.95
N ARG A 115 0.44 11.21 -26.09
CA ARG A 115 1.71 11.77 -26.57
C ARG A 115 2.31 12.79 -25.60
N LYS A 116 1.49 13.68 -25.04
CA LYS A 116 1.94 14.67 -24.03
C LYS A 116 2.48 13.96 -22.79
N ALA A 117 1.74 12.99 -22.25
CA ALA A 117 2.20 12.22 -21.09
C ALA A 117 3.46 11.39 -21.39
N TRP A 118 3.60 10.86 -22.61
CA TRP A 118 4.79 10.14 -23.05
C TRP A 118 6.03 11.04 -23.12
N MET A 119 5.90 12.22 -23.73
CA MET A 119 6.99 13.21 -23.77
C MET A 119 7.41 13.64 -22.37
N LEU A 120 6.43 13.91 -21.50
CA LEU A 120 6.67 14.27 -20.11
C LEU A 120 7.38 13.14 -19.35
N ALA A 121 6.99 11.89 -19.59
CA ALA A 121 7.66 10.72 -19.02
C ALA A 121 9.13 10.61 -19.43
N HIS A 122 9.50 11.08 -20.63
CA HIS A 122 10.88 11.07 -21.13
C HIS A 122 11.71 12.26 -20.65
N GLN A 123 11.08 13.42 -20.46
CA GLN A 123 11.74 14.63 -19.93
C GLN A 123 12.10 14.48 -18.45
N LEU A 124 11.26 13.81 -17.66
CA LEU A 124 11.52 13.60 -16.24
C LEU A 124 12.60 12.56 -16.00
N ARG A 125 13.32 12.68 -14.88
CA ARG A 125 14.16 11.58 -14.36
C ARG A 125 13.27 10.39 -14.01
N ILE A 126 13.75 9.16 -14.26
CA ILE A 126 13.03 7.93 -13.87
C ILE A 126 12.86 7.93 -12.35
N PRO A 127 11.63 8.01 -11.83
CA PRO A 127 11.37 7.97 -10.40
C PRO A 127 11.50 6.54 -9.87
N SER A 128 11.60 6.39 -8.55
CA SER A 128 11.59 5.06 -7.93
C SER A 128 10.20 4.39 -8.05
N ASN A 129 10.15 3.06 -8.16
CA ASN A 129 8.87 2.33 -8.24
C ASN A 129 7.89 2.72 -7.10
N GLN A 130 8.40 2.89 -5.88
CA GLN A 130 7.60 3.30 -4.71
C GLN A 130 7.00 4.69 -4.88
N GLU A 131 7.71 5.61 -5.52
CA GLU A 131 7.20 6.94 -5.80
C GLU A 131 6.07 6.88 -6.83
N ILE A 132 6.21 6.02 -7.86
CA ILE A 132 5.17 5.80 -8.87
C ILE A 132 3.90 5.23 -8.21
N PHE A 133 4.04 4.20 -7.37
CA PHE A 133 2.92 3.64 -6.62
C PHE A 133 2.26 4.66 -5.67
N SER A 134 3.05 5.50 -5.01
CA SER A 134 2.52 6.55 -4.14
C SER A 134 1.68 7.59 -4.90
N ARG A 135 2.06 7.88 -6.15
CA ARG A 135 1.30 8.78 -7.04
C ARG A 135 0.02 8.11 -7.53
N LEU A 136 0.09 6.84 -7.93
CA LEU A 136 -1.09 6.08 -8.33
C LEU A 136 -2.12 5.95 -7.19
N LEU A 137 -1.67 5.74 -5.95
CA LEU A 137 -2.57 5.69 -4.77
C LEU A 137 -3.32 6.99 -4.51
N ARG A 138 -2.80 8.14 -4.95
CA ARG A 138 -3.50 9.43 -4.80
C ARG A 138 -4.58 9.65 -5.86
N GLU A 139 -4.55 8.89 -6.95
CA GLU A 139 -5.44 9.02 -8.11
C GLU A 139 -6.63 8.02 -8.08
N ILE A 140 -6.63 7.09 -7.12
CA ILE A 140 -7.71 6.14 -6.86
C ILE A 140 -8.64 6.74 -5.81
#